data_AF-A0A1V2RAA2-F1
#
_entry.id   AF-A0A1V2RAA2-F1
#
_cell.length_a   1.000
_cell.length_b   1.000
_cell.length_c   1.000
_cell.angle_alpha   90.00
_cell.angle_beta   90.00
_cell.angle_gamma   90.00
#
_symmetry.space_group_name_H-M   'P 1'
#
loop_
_entity.id
_entity.type
_entity.pdbx_description
1 polymer ?
#
loop_
_entity_poly.entity_id
_entity_poly.type
_entity_poly.pdbx_seq_one_letter_code
_entity_poly.pdbx_strand_id
1 'polypeptide(L)'
;MADTAPTPEQLEQARTYVSAEIARTDTKAAALLTGLSLPIAGLVAALPGRDIDPPAAIGVGLGALGLVAAMLTILFVVRPRLTGTNTGYLNWAEAENDAAVAADIAADHRVEHIVQLSRIARAKYQALRVAIDTAAAAMAVLVISLLTTLI
;
A
#
# COMPACT_ATOMS: atom_id res chain seq x y z
N MET A 1 -39.11 11.24 9.74
CA MET A 1 -37.94 10.83 8.94
C MET A 1 -37.62 9.43 9.43
N ALA A 2 -38.04 8.39 8.70
CA ALA A 2 -37.91 7.02 9.17
C ALA A 2 -36.41 6.65 9.24
N ASP A 3 -35.93 6.43 10.46
CA ASP A 3 -34.60 5.90 10.73
C ASP A 3 -34.57 4.46 10.22
N THR A 4 -34.20 4.29 8.95
CA THR A 4 -34.27 3.00 8.28
C THR A 4 -32.90 2.38 8.42
N ALA A 5 -32.75 1.50 9.42
CA ALA A 5 -31.54 0.72 9.60
C ALA A 5 -31.16 0.04 8.27
N PRO A 6 -29.86 -0.02 7.92
CA PRO A 6 -29.41 -0.58 6.65
C PRO A 6 -29.82 -2.04 6.52
N THR A 7 -30.30 -2.44 5.35
CA THR A 7 -30.72 -3.81 5.10
C THR A 7 -29.51 -4.76 5.06
N PRO A 8 -29.71 -6.07 5.31
CA PRO A 8 -28.61 -7.03 5.21
C PRO A 8 -27.92 -7.04 3.84
N GLU A 9 -28.66 -6.77 2.75
CA GLU A 9 -28.12 -6.65 1.40
C GLU A 9 -27.25 -5.41 1.23
N GLN A 10 -27.68 -4.26 1.76
CA GLN A 10 -26.90 -3.02 1.71
C GLN A 10 -25.56 -3.16 2.44
N LEU A 11 -25.55 -3.85 3.59
CA LEU A 11 -24.31 -4.14 4.32
C LEU A 11 -23.37 -5.07 3.53
N GLU A 12 -23.90 -6.06 2.81
CA GLU A 12 -23.06 -6.96 2.00
C GLU A 12 -22.48 -6.25 0.79
N GLN A 13 -23.28 -5.41 0.14
CA GLN A 13 -22.84 -4.57 -0.97
C GLN A 13 -21.73 -3.62 -0.52
N ALA A 14 -21.89 -2.96 0.62
CA ALA A 14 -20.86 -2.08 1.18
C ALA A 14 -19.57 -2.85 1.50
N ARG A 15 -19.67 -4.03 2.12
CA ARG A 15 -18.51 -4.88 2.41
C ARG A 15 -17.78 -5.31 1.14
N THR A 16 -18.53 -5.76 0.13
CA THR A 16 -17.99 -6.18 -1.16
C THR A 16 -17.30 -5.03 -1.88
N TYR A 17 -17.93 -3.85 -1.88
CA TYR A 17 -17.38 -2.63 -2.48
C TYR A 17 -16.03 -2.26 -1.86
N VAL A 18 -15.94 -2.19 -0.53
CA VAL A 18 -14.69 -1.84 0.15
C VAL A 18 -13.61 -2.90 -0.10
N SER A 19 -13.97 -4.19 -0.08
CA SER A 19 -13.04 -5.29 -0.34
C SER A 19 -12.48 -5.26 -1.76
N ALA A 20 -13.33 -4.97 -2.76
CA ALA A 20 -12.92 -4.81 -4.15
C ALA A 20 -11.93 -3.63 -4.30
N GLU A 21 -12.15 -2.54 -3.56
CA GLU A 21 -11.29 -1.38 -3.63
C GLU A 21 -9.91 -1.60 -2.96
N ILE A 22 -9.87 -2.38 -1.88
CA ILE A 22 -8.61 -2.86 -1.29
C ILE A 22 -7.85 -3.72 -2.30
N ALA A 23 -8.50 -4.70 -2.92
CA ALA A 23 -7.89 -5.58 -3.92
C ALA A 23 -7.34 -4.78 -5.12
N ARG A 24 -8.10 -3.79 -5.60
CA ARG A 24 -7.65 -2.88 -6.67
C ARG A 24 -6.40 -2.09 -6.26
N THR A 25 -6.34 -1.63 -5.02
CA THR A 25 -5.18 -0.91 -4.48
C THR A 25 -3.95 -1.82 -4.41
N ASP A 26 -4.12 -3.06 -3.98
CA ASP A 26 -3.03 -4.05 -3.89
C ASP A 26 -2.49 -4.41 -5.27
N THR A 27 -3.35 -4.56 -6.28
CA THR A 27 -2.93 -4.74 -7.67
C THR A 27 -2.13 -3.55 -8.20
N LYS A 28 -2.56 -2.31 -7.92
CA LYS A 28 -1.80 -1.10 -8.29
C LYS A 28 -0.43 -1.07 -7.61
N ALA A 29 -0.38 -1.41 -6.32
CA ALA A 29 0.86 -1.45 -5.55
C ALA A 29 1.83 -2.49 -6.12
N ALA A 30 1.37 -3.70 -6.43
CA ALA A 30 2.18 -4.75 -7.05
C ALA A 30 2.72 -4.31 -8.44
N ALA A 31 1.87 -3.70 -9.26
CA ALA A 31 2.28 -3.17 -10.57
C ALA A 31 3.36 -2.09 -10.45
N LEU A 32 3.24 -1.17 -9.48
CA LEU A 32 4.25 -0.15 -9.22
C LEU A 32 5.57 -0.77 -8.73
N LEU A 33 5.52 -1.78 -7.86
CA LEU A 33 6.73 -2.45 -7.38
C LEU A 33 7.52 -3.06 -8.54
N THR A 34 6.82 -3.72 -9.47
CA THR A 34 7.42 -4.26 -10.70
C THR A 34 7.96 -3.13 -11.58
N GLY A 35 7.18 -2.06 -11.78
CA GLY A 35 7.59 -0.92 -12.61
C GLY A 35 8.84 -0.19 -12.10
N LEU A 36 8.96 -0.01 -10.79
CA LEU A 36 10.12 0.66 -10.17
C LEU A 36 11.40 -0.19 -10.17
N SER A 37 11.32 -1.48 -10.49
CA SER A 37 12.52 -2.30 -10.65
C SER A 37 13.36 -1.90 -11.88
N LEU A 38 12.71 -1.36 -12.93
CA LEU A 38 13.36 -0.92 -14.17
C LEU A 38 14.34 0.25 -13.98
N PRO A 39 13.95 1.40 -13.37
CA PRO A 39 14.90 2.50 -13.17
C PRO A 39 16.05 2.12 -12.24
N ILE A 40 15.81 1.27 -11.23
CA ILE A 40 16.88 0.75 -10.36
C ILE A 40 17.86 -0.12 -11.16
N ALA A 41 17.35 -1.06 -11.97
CA ALA A 41 18.19 -1.88 -12.84
C ALA A 41 19.00 -1.02 -13.81
N GLY A 42 18.37 0.02 -14.38
CA GLY A 42 19.03 1.01 -15.23
C GLY A 42 20.19 1.72 -14.52
N LEU A 43 19.99 2.16 -13.28
CA LEU A 43 21.07 2.74 -12.47
C LEU A 43 22.20 1.75 -12.22
N VAL A 44 21.89 0.54 -11.75
CA VAL A 44 22.91 -0.50 -11.46
C VAL A 44 23.74 -0.84 -12.70
N ALA A 45 23.12 -0.87 -13.88
CA ALA A 45 23.82 -1.10 -15.14
C ALA A 45 24.64 0.11 -15.62
N ALA A 46 24.21 1.33 -15.30
CA ALA A 46 24.76 2.57 -15.83
C ALA A 46 25.91 3.16 -15.00
N LEU A 47 26.00 2.85 -13.70
CA LEU A 47 27.00 3.45 -12.80
C LEU A 47 28.44 2.90 -12.94
N PRO A 48 28.67 1.59 -13.15
CA PRO A 48 30.02 1.04 -13.14
C PRO A 48 30.93 1.67 -14.20
N GLY A 49 32.13 2.11 -13.80
CA GLY A 49 33.14 2.64 -14.70
C GLY A 49 32.88 4.05 -15.24
N ARG A 50 31.89 4.78 -14.68
CA ARG A 50 31.67 6.20 -15.00
C ARG A 50 32.29 7.10 -13.95
N ASP A 51 33.08 8.06 -14.42
CA ASP A 51 33.49 9.21 -13.61
C ASP A 51 32.31 10.19 -13.58
N ILE A 52 31.63 10.23 -12.44
CA ILE A 52 30.47 11.10 -12.21
C ILE A 52 30.95 12.27 -11.36
N ASP A 53 30.69 13.48 -11.82
CA ASP A 53 30.99 14.68 -11.04
C ASP A 53 30.33 14.61 -9.65
N PRO A 54 31.03 15.01 -8.57
CA PRO A 54 30.51 14.92 -7.20
C PRO A 54 29.07 15.44 -7.00
N PRO A 55 28.65 16.59 -7.56
CA PRO A 55 27.25 17.04 -7.42
C PRO A 55 26.24 16.11 -8.12
N ALA A 56 26.56 15.58 -9.30
CA ALA A 56 25.70 14.63 -10.01
C ALA A 56 25.62 13.29 -9.26
N ALA A 57 26.73 12.84 -8.67
CA ALA A 57 26.76 11.63 -7.85
C ALA A 57 25.84 11.72 -6.62
N ILE A 58 25.80 12.87 -5.95
CA ILE A 58 24.87 13.13 -4.83
C ILE A 58 23.42 13.04 -5.31
N GLY A 59 23.10 13.68 -6.43
CA GLY A 59 21.74 13.65 -6.99
C GLY A 59 21.29 12.24 -7.39
N VAL A 60 22.17 11.47 -8.05
CA VAL A 60 21.93 10.05 -8.36
C VAL A 60 21.68 9.23 -7.09
N GLY A 61 22.49 9.44 -6.03
CA GLY A 61 22.31 8.79 -4.74
C GLY A 61 20.97 9.12 -4.07
N LEU A 62 20.58 10.39 -4.05
CA LEU A 62 19.30 10.83 -3.51
C LEU A 62 18.11 10.25 -4.27
N GLY A 63 18.19 10.23 -5.61
CA GLY A 63 17.17 9.62 -6.45
C GLY A 63 17.06 8.11 -6.21
N ALA A 64 18.18 7.39 -6.09
CA ALA A 64 18.18 5.96 -5.78
C ALA A 64 17.56 5.68 -4.40
N LEU A 65 17.94 6.45 -3.38
CA LEU A 65 17.35 6.34 -2.03
C LEU A 65 15.85 6.64 -2.04
N GLY A 66 15.41 7.64 -2.82
CA GLY A 66 14.00 7.96 -3.00
C GLY A 66 13.21 6.82 -3.64
N LEU A 67 13.77 6.15 -4.66
CA LEU A 67 13.15 4.96 -5.26
C LEU A 67 13.03 3.81 -4.26
N VAL A 68 14.07 3.55 -3.48
CA VAL A 68 14.04 2.53 -2.42
C VAL A 68 12.97 2.87 -1.37
N ALA A 69 12.91 4.13 -0.92
CA ALA A 69 11.89 4.59 0.03
C ALA A 69 10.46 4.41 -0.53
N ALA A 70 10.25 4.70 -1.82
CA ALA A 70 8.97 4.47 -2.48
C ALA A 70 8.61 2.96 -2.52
N MET A 71 9.56 2.09 -2.86
CA MET A 71 9.35 0.64 -2.86
C MET A 71 9.04 0.09 -1.47
N LEU A 72 9.74 0.54 -0.43
CA LEU A 72 9.45 0.17 0.95
C LEU A 72 8.03 0.62 1.36
N THR A 73 7.64 1.83 0.95
CA THR A 73 6.28 2.34 1.18
C THR A 73 5.23 1.48 0.49
N ILE A 74 5.48 1.07 -0.77
CA ILE A 74 4.62 0.12 -1.51
C ILE A 74 4.54 -1.23 -0.80
N LEU A 75 5.65 -1.73 -0.26
CA LEU A 75 5.65 -2.99 0.49
C LEU A 75 4.78 -2.88 1.75
N PHE A 76 4.76 -1.72 2.42
CA PHE A 76 3.83 -1.45 3.52
C PHE A 76 2.35 -1.33 3.10
N VAL A 77 2.07 -1.01 1.83
CA VAL A 77 0.70 -1.06 1.28
C VAL A 77 0.26 -2.51 1.13
N VAL A 78 1.13 -3.38 0.58
CA VAL A 78 0.81 -4.81 0.34
C VAL A 78 0.87 -5.63 1.62
N ARG A 79 1.64 -5.21 2.64
CA ARG A 79 1.74 -5.89 3.93
C ARG A 79 0.34 -6.10 4.54
N PRO A 80 -0.06 -7.34 4.87
CA PRO A 80 -1.34 -7.62 5.50
C PRO A 80 -1.46 -6.84 6.82
N ARG A 81 -2.43 -5.94 6.91
CA ARG A 81 -2.75 -5.21 8.15
C ARG A 81 -3.79 -6.00 8.90
N LEU A 82 -3.31 -6.87 9.78
CA LEU A 82 -4.12 -7.77 10.61
C LEU A 82 -4.26 -7.24 12.06
N THR A 83 -3.54 -6.18 12.42
CA THR A 83 -3.51 -5.64 13.78
C THR A 83 -4.74 -4.77 14.05
N GLY A 84 -5.49 -5.10 15.11
CA GLY A 84 -6.67 -4.36 15.57
C GLY A 84 -8.01 -4.91 15.09
N THR A 85 -8.01 -6.04 14.38
CA THR A 85 -9.23 -6.78 14.06
C THR A 85 -9.57 -7.69 15.25
N ASN A 86 -10.26 -7.14 16.25
CA ASN A 86 -10.75 -7.91 17.41
C ASN A 86 -11.93 -8.84 17.07
N THR A 87 -12.27 -8.97 15.78
CA THR A 87 -13.48 -9.63 15.30
C THR A 87 -13.17 -10.49 14.08
N GLY A 88 -13.84 -11.65 13.97
CA GLY A 88 -13.68 -12.57 12.84
C GLY A 88 -12.50 -13.55 12.95
N TYR A 89 -12.00 -14.01 11.79
CA TYR A 89 -11.20 -15.24 11.68
C TYR A 89 -9.87 -15.27 12.46
N LEU A 90 -9.25 -14.11 12.72
CA LEU A 90 -8.04 -14.05 13.56
C LEU A 90 -8.37 -14.26 15.03
N ASN A 91 -9.48 -13.68 15.50
CA ASN A 91 -9.98 -13.92 16.85
C ASN A 91 -10.41 -15.39 17.01
N TRP A 92 -10.97 -15.99 15.95
CA TRP A 92 -11.31 -17.43 15.95
C TRP A 92 -10.08 -18.33 16.00
N ALA A 93 -8.94 -17.89 15.48
CA ALA A 93 -7.68 -18.66 15.59
C ALA A 93 -7.15 -18.70 17.02
N GLU A 94 -7.53 -17.74 17.87
CA GLU A 94 -7.16 -17.65 19.28
C GLU A 94 -8.29 -18.11 20.22
N ALA A 95 -9.44 -18.54 19.68
CA ALA A 95 -10.60 -18.91 20.47
C ALA A 95 -10.35 -20.21 21.27
N GLU A 96 -10.70 -20.19 22.56
CA GLU A 96 -10.51 -21.34 23.45
C GLU A 96 -11.43 -22.53 23.14
N ASN A 97 -12.58 -22.29 22.51
CA ASN A 97 -13.56 -23.33 22.19
C ASN A 97 -14.53 -22.92 21.05
N ASP A 98 -15.17 -23.93 20.46
CA ASP A 98 -16.13 -23.77 19.36
C ASP A 98 -17.36 -22.93 19.74
N ALA A 99 -17.75 -22.93 21.02
CA ALA A 99 -18.90 -22.16 21.48
C ALA A 99 -18.64 -20.65 21.44
N ALA A 100 -17.40 -20.21 21.72
CA ALA A 100 -17.00 -18.82 21.59
C ALA A 100 -17.05 -18.36 20.12
N VAL A 101 -16.60 -19.20 19.19
CA VAL A 101 -16.69 -18.92 17.75
C VAL A 101 -18.14 -18.84 17.29
N ALA A 102 -19.00 -19.77 17.73
CA ALA A 102 -20.43 -19.76 17.39
C ALA A 102 -21.15 -18.52 17.93
N ALA A 103 -20.81 -18.07 19.14
CA ALA A 103 -21.36 -16.86 19.74
C ALA A 103 -20.95 -15.58 18.97
N ASP A 104 -19.68 -15.49 18.55
CA ASP A 104 -19.17 -14.38 17.73
C ASP A 104 -19.81 -14.35 16.33
N ILE A 105 -20.01 -15.52 15.70
CA ILE A 105 -20.72 -15.62 14.41
C ILE A 105 -22.19 -15.19 14.53
N ALA A 106 -22.83 -15.49 15.67
CA ALA A 106 -24.20 -15.10 15.93
C ALA A 106 -24.35 -13.60 16.22
N ALA A 107 -23.27 -12.92 16.61
CA ALA A 107 -23.25 -11.48 16.85
C ALA A 107 -23.11 -10.70 15.53
N ASP A 108 -23.94 -9.66 15.34
CA ASP A 108 -23.87 -8.82 14.13
C ASP A 108 -22.77 -7.75 14.24
N HIS A 109 -21.59 -8.09 13.74
CA HIS A 109 -20.43 -7.18 13.64
C HIS A 109 -20.25 -6.55 12.25
N ARG A 110 -21.24 -6.63 11.35
CA ARG A 110 -21.06 -6.27 9.93
C ARG A 110 -20.73 -4.80 9.72
N VAL A 111 -21.38 -3.91 10.46
CA VAL A 111 -21.11 -2.46 10.41
C VAL A 111 -19.69 -2.15 10.90
N GLU A 112 -19.28 -2.77 12.01
CA GLU A 112 -17.93 -2.61 12.55
C GLU A 112 -16.87 -3.09 11.56
N HIS A 113 -17.08 -4.25 10.94
CA HIS A 113 -16.20 -4.77 9.89
C HIS A 113 -16.08 -3.82 8.70
N ILE A 114 -17.18 -3.24 8.22
CA ILE A 114 -17.16 -2.28 7.11
C ILE A 114 -16.34 -1.03 7.50
N VAL A 115 -16.50 -0.51 8.72
CA VAL A 115 -15.74 0.65 9.20
C VAL A 115 -14.24 0.32 9.29
N GLN A 116 -13.89 -0.84 9.85
CA GLN A 116 -12.50 -1.28 9.95
C GLN A 116 -11.87 -1.47 8.56
N LEU A 117 -12.56 -2.16 7.63
CA LEU A 117 -12.11 -2.32 6.25
C LEU A 117 -11.95 -0.98 5.54
N SER A 118 -12.86 -0.04 5.76
CA SER A 118 -12.79 1.30 5.17
C SER A 118 -11.58 2.09 5.70
N ARG A 119 -11.23 1.95 6.98
CA ARG A 119 -10.01 2.54 7.56
C ARG A 119 -8.75 1.94 6.95
N ILE A 120 -8.71 0.62 6.74
CA ILE A 120 -7.61 -0.07 6.06
C ILE A 120 -7.46 0.44 4.63
N ALA A 121 -8.57 0.50 3.88
CA ALA A 121 -8.60 1.01 2.50
C ALA A 121 -8.06 2.44 2.42
N ARG A 122 -8.55 3.34 3.29
CA ARG A 122 -8.08 4.72 3.37
C ARG A 122 -6.57 4.81 3.64
N ALA A 123 -6.07 4.02 4.58
CA ALA A 123 -4.66 4.06 4.94
C ALA A 123 -3.76 3.48 3.84
N LYS A 124 -4.21 2.44 3.12
CA LYS A 124 -3.54 1.93 1.92
C LYS A 124 -3.49 2.98 0.81
N TYR A 125 -4.59 3.69 0.58
CA TYR A 125 -4.64 4.79 -0.40
C TYR A 125 -3.69 5.93 -0.08
N GLN A 126 -3.62 6.36 1.18
CA GLN A 126 -2.71 7.41 1.62
C GLN A 126 -1.25 6.99 1.45
N ALA A 127 -0.90 5.78 1.86
CA ALA A 127 0.46 5.25 1.67
C ALA A 127 0.82 5.09 0.19
N LEU A 128 -0.11 4.63 -0.65
CA LEU A 128 0.09 4.51 -2.09
C LEU A 128 0.34 5.88 -2.75
N ARG A 129 -0.41 6.91 -2.33
CA ARG A 129 -0.19 8.28 -2.80
C ARG A 129 1.20 8.79 -2.44
N VAL A 130 1.62 8.63 -1.18
CA VAL A 130 2.97 9.02 -0.73
C VAL A 130 4.05 8.28 -1.52
N ALA A 131 3.85 6.98 -1.79
CA ALA A 131 4.81 6.21 -2.58
C ALA A 131 4.93 6.73 -4.02
N ILE A 132 3.81 7.05 -4.66
CA ILE A 132 3.80 7.61 -6.02
C ILE A 132 4.49 8.97 -6.05
N ASP A 133 4.16 9.86 -5.10
CA ASP A 133 4.75 11.20 -5.03
C ASP A 133 6.28 11.11 -4.78
N THR A 134 6.70 10.19 -3.91
CA THR A 134 8.13 9.93 -3.62
C THR A 134 8.85 9.37 -4.83
N ALA A 135 8.24 8.40 -5.54
CA ALA A 135 8.81 7.84 -6.76
C ALA A 135 8.93 8.90 -7.87
N ALA A 136 7.92 9.75 -8.04
CA ALA A 136 7.94 10.82 -9.03
C ALA A 136 9.05 11.85 -8.72
N ALA A 137 9.18 12.27 -7.45
CA ALA A 137 10.24 13.17 -7.02
C ALA A 137 11.63 12.55 -7.23
N ALA A 138 11.79 11.27 -6.85
CA ALA A 138 13.03 10.53 -7.05
C ALA A 138 13.42 10.44 -8.53
N MET A 139 12.47 10.10 -9.40
CA MET A 139 12.69 10.06 -10.85
C MET A 139 13.08 11.43 -11.41
N ALA A 140 12.44 12.51 -10.96
CA ALA A 140 12.80 13.87 -11.39
C ALA A 140 14.25 14.22 -11.00
N VAL A 141 14.65 13.92 -9.76
CA VAL A 141 16.03 14.12 -9.29
C VAL A 141 17.02 13.32 -10.12
N LEU A 142 16.71 12.05 -10.44
CA LEU A 142 17.57 11.22 -11.30
C LEU A 142 17.73 11.82 -12.69
N VAL A 143 16.63 12.22 -13.34
CA VAL A 143 16.67 12.81 -14.68
C VAL A 143 17.50 14.09 -14.68
N ILE A 144 17.30 14.99 -13.71
CA ILE A 144 18.08 16.23 -13.61
C ILE A 144 19.57 15.92 -13.44
N SER A 145 19.91 14.99 -12.54
CA SER A 145 21.31 14.63 -12.25
C SER A 145 22.02 14.01 -13.46
N LEU A 146 21.32 13.15 -14.21
CA LEU A 146 21.86 12.56 -15.42
C LEU A 146 22.05 13.61 -16.52
N LEU A 147 21.09 14.52 -16.69
CA LEU A 147 21.20 15.61 -17.67
C LEU A 147 22.36 16.55 -17.35
N THR A 148 22.59 16.89 -16.08
CA THR A 148 23.75 17.71 -15.69
C THR A 148 25.09 17.02 -15.92
N THR A 149 25.11 15.69 -16.03
CA THR A 149 26.35 14.95 -16.36
C THR A 149 26.61 14.92 -17.87
N LEU A 150 25.59 15.17 -18.69
CA LEU A 150 25.67 15.12 -20.15
C LEU A 150 26.05 16.46 -20.79
N ILE A 151 25.84 17.56 -20.06
CA ILE A 151 26.10 18.95 -20.48
C ILE A 151 27.49 19.36 -19.99
#